data_AF-A0A3M1C6W1-F1
#
_entry.id   AF-A0A3M1C6W1-F1
#
_cell.length_a   1.000
_cell.length_b   1.000
_cell.length_c   1.000
_cell.angle_alpha   90.00
_cell.angle_beta   90.00
_cell.angle_gamma   90.00
#
_symmetry.space_group_name_H-M   'P 1'
#
loop_
_entity.id
_entity.type
_entity.pdbx_description
1 polymer ?
#
loop_
_entity_poly.entity_id
_entity_poly.type
_entity_poly.pdbx_seq_one_letter_code
_entity_poly.pdbx_strand_id
1 'polypeptide(L)'
;EKHNEANGEGNRDGHSENFSANLGVEGPTSDPAILAARARRQRAMLATLFFSQGVPMLLAGDEAGNSQGGNNNAYAQDNETGWTDWSGRGGELEAFVARLSALRRRFSVLRQKRFLHGSRRKTDGLPDLEWWHPDGRTPEAADWEGDLHAIGLIVRTAAETCADGDEPPVFLLFNAGKARPVVMPPGPWTCLIDSANPGAPPRQARPVHEAPEQSVLLFAHPET
;
A
#
# COMPACT_ATOMS: atom_id res chain seq x y z
N GLU A 1 -11.66 17.17 9.09
CA GLU A 1 -12.93 17.07 9.83
C GLU A 1 -13.96 16.48 8.87
N LYS A 2 -15.28 16.54 9.16
CA LYS A 2 -16.34 16.18 8.21
C LYS A 2 -17.12 17.43 7.79
N HIS A 3 -17.54 17.50 6.54
CA HIS A 3 -18.28 18.62 5.95
C HIS A 3 -19.60 18.10 5.38
N ASN A 4 -20.51 17.72 6.27
CA ASN A 4 -21.79 17.09 5.94
C ASN A 4 -22.96 18.10 5.95
N GLU A 5 -22.69 19.41 5.94
CA GLU A 5 -23.70 20.48 6.03
C GLU A 5 -24.79 20.33 4.96
N ALA A 6 -24.41 19.88 3.76
CA ALA A 6 -25.32 19.64 2.64
C ALA A 6 -26.41 18.59 2.93
N ASN A 7 -26.24 17.75 3.95
CA ASN A 7 -27.21 16.75 4.36
C ASN A 7 -28.39 17.35 5.15
N GLY A 8 -28.31 18.63 5.58
CA GLY A 8 -29.39 19.33 6.29
C GLY A 8 -29.51 18.99 7.78
N GLU A 9 -28.60 18.19 8.32
CA GLU A 9 -28.59 17.78 9.73
C GLU A 9 -27.64 18.62 10.60
N GLY A 10 -27.20 19.77 10.11
CA GLY A 10 -26.29 20.67 10.82
C GLY A 10 -24.94 20.00 11.14
N ASN A 11 -24.41 19.21 10.20
CA ASN A 11 -23.14 18.48 10.31
C ASN A 11 -23.06 17.48 11.49
N ARG A 12 -24.23 17.01 11.99
CA ARG A 12 -24.29 16.05 13.11
C ARG A 12 -24.15 14.60 12.66
N ASP A 13 -24.56 14.28 11.45
CA ASP A 13 -24.55 12.93 10.87
C ASP A 13 -23.15 12.50 10.39
N GLY A 14 -22.92 11.19 10.23
CA GLY A 14 -21.61 10.62 9.87
C GLY A 14 -20.63 10.48 11.04
N HIS A 15 -19.61 9.64 10.88
CA HIS A 15 -18.59 9.38 11.91
C HIS A 15 -17.72 10.62 12.16
N SER A 16 -17.37 10.87 13.43
CA SER A 16 -16.49 11.98 13.81
C SER A 16 -15.00 11.59 13.83
N GLU A 17 -14.69 10.30 13.93
CA GLU A 17 -13.32 9.77 13.93
C GLU A 17 -13.03 9.08 12.59
N ASN A 18 -12.41 9.82 11.67
CA ASN A 18 -12.12 9.31 10.32
C ASN A 18 -10.69 8.75 10.15
N PHE A 19 -9.82 8.93 11.14
CA PHE A 19 -8.38 8.62 11.04
C PHE A 19 -7.72 9.24 9.78
N SER A 20 -8.22 10.41 9.38
CA SER A 20 -7.76 11.14 8.19
C SER A 20 -6.73 12.20 8.55
N ALA A 21 -5.99 12.66 7.54
CA ALA A 21 -5.05 13.77 7.69
C ALA A 21 -5.06 14.62 6.41
N ASN A 22 -5.37 15.90 6.56
CA ASN A 22 -5.46 16.85 5.44
C ASN A 22 -4.08 17.34 4.93
N LEU A 23 -3.01 16.99 5.68
CA LEU A 23 -1.61 17.33 5.43
C LEU A 23 -1.31 18.83 5.47
N GLY A 24 -2.08 19.59 6.26
CA GLY A 24 -1.81 20.99 6.61
C GLY A 24 -2.88 21.97 6.15
N VAL A 25 -3.66 21.64 5.11
CA VAL A 25 -4.73 22.49 4.56
C VAL A 25 -6.01 21.66 4.47
N GLU A 26 -7.13 22.13 5.04
CA GLU A 26 -8.42 21.48 4.86
C GLU A 26 -8.96 21.75 3.44
N GLY A 27 -9.50 20.71 2.78
CA GLY A 27 -10.10 20.85 1.45
C GLY A 27 -9.11 21.03 0.29
N PRO A 28 -9.56 21.59 -0.85
CA PRO A 28 -8.73 21.85 -2.03
C PRO A 28 -7.58 22.83 -1.75
N THR A 29 -6.45 22.64 -2.45
CA THR A 29 -5.28 23.52 -2.35
C THR A 29 -4.51 23.53 -3.66
N SER A 30 -3.77 24.60 -3.92
CA SER A 30 -2.79 24.71 -5.02
C SER A 30 -1.34 24.53 -4.56
N ASP A 31 -1.10 24.29 -3.27
CA ASP A 31 0.25 24.07 -2.74
C ASP A 31 0.83 22.75 -3.31
N PRO A 32 1.88 22.82 -4.15
CA PRO A 32 2.44 21.64 -4.79
C PRO A 32 3.04 20.64 -3.80
N ALA A 33 3.54 21.09 -2.64
CA ALA A 33 4.11 20.20 -1.63
C ALA A 33 3.02 19.35 -0.96
N ILE A 34 1.87 19.96 -0.64
CA ILE A 34 0.72 19.25 -0.07
C ILE A 34 0.11 18.29 -1.10
N LEU A 35 -0.06 18.73 -2.35
CA LEU A 35 -0.58 17.88 -3.42
C LEU A 35 0.31 16.65 -3.66
N ALA A 36 1.64 16.83 -3.70
CA ALA A 36 2.58 15.72 -3.82
C ALA A 36 2.51 14.75 -2.63
N ALA A 37 2.39 15.28 -1.40
CA ALA A 37 2.27 14.45 -0.20
C ALA A 37 0.96 13.65 -0.16
N ARG A 38 -0.17 14.27 -0.55
CA ARG A 38 -1.48 13.59 -0.68
C ARG A 38 -1.43 12.47 -1.72
N ALA A 39 -0.92 12.76 -2.92
CA ALA A 39 -0.80 11.77 -3.99
C ALA A 39 0.08 10.57 -3.58
N ARG A 40 1.19 10.84 -2.87
CA ARG A 40 2.06 9.79 -2.33
C ARG A 40 1.35 8.91 -1.30
N ARG A 41 0.62 9.52 -0.35
CA ARG A 41 -0.13 8.78 0.68
C ARG A 41 -1.28 7.96 0.07
N GLN A 42 -2.00 8.53 -0.91
CA GLN A 42 -3.04 7.83 -1.67
C GLN A 42 -2.49 6.55 -2.31
N ARG A 43 -1.36 6.65 -3.01
CA ARG A 43 -0.71 5.49 -3.63
C ARG A 43 -0.17 4.48 -2.61
N ALA A 44 0.36 4.93 -1.48
CA ALA A 44 0.80 4.04 -0.41
C ALA A 44 -0.36 3.25 0.21
N MET A 45 -1.53 3.89 0.42
CA MET A 45 -2.75 3.23 0.89
C MET A 45 -3.27 2.21 -0.12
N LEU A 46 -3.33 2.58 -1.41
CA LEU A 46 -3.70 1.66 -2.49
C LEU A 46 -2.75 0.46 -2.57
N ALA A 47 -1.44 0.68 -2.53
CA ALA A 47 -0.46 -0.40 -2.53
C ALA A 47 -0.62 -1.32 -1.31
N THR A 48 -0.90 -0.75 -0.12
CA THR A 48 -1.19 -1.53 1.09
C THR A 48 -2.42 -2.41 0.92
N LEU A 49 -3.52 -1.87 0.41
CA LEU A 49 -4.74 -2.61 0.10
C LEU A 49 -4.48 -3.77 -0.87
N PHE A 50 -3.78 -3.50 -1.98
CA PHE A 50 -3.53 -4.48 -3.03
C PHE A 50 -2.46 -5.52 -2.69
N PHE A 51 -1.60 -5.29 -1.70
CA PHE A 51 -0.54 -6.24 -1.31
C PHE A 51 -0.80 -6.95 0.03
N SER A 52 -1.84 -6.56 0.76
CA SER A 52 -2.30 -7.30 1.94
C SER A 52 -2.86 -8.68 1.56
N GLN A 53 -2.72 -9.66 2.45
CA GLN A 53 -3.41 -10.95 2.32
C GLN A 53 -4.93 -10.75 2.44
N GLY A 54 -5.71 -11.57 1.73
CA GLY A 54 -7.18 -11.50 1.74
C GLY A 54 -7.79 -11.08 0.40
N VAL A 55 -8.99 -10.50 0.42
CA VAL A 55 -9.70 -10.03 -0.78
C VAL A 55 -9.81 -8.51 -0.71
N PRO A 56 -9.10 -7.74 -1.57
CA PRO A 56 -9.18 -6.29 -1.56
C PRO A 56 -10.52 -5.83 -2.12
N MET A 57 -11.08 -4.77 -1.52
CA MET A 57 -12.26 -4.07 -2.01
C MET A 57 -11.87 -2.63 -2.28
N LEU A 58 -12.04 -2.17 -3.52
CA LEU A 58 -11.77 -0.79 -3.94
C LEU A 58 -13.09 -0.05 -4.07
N LEU A 59 -13.18 1.16 -3.52
CA LEU A 59 -14.32 2.05 -3.71
C LEU A 59 -14.28 2.60 -5.14
N ALA A 60 -15.38 2.50 -5.87
CA ALA A 60 -15.45 2.98 -7.25
C ALA A 60 -15.18 4.49 -7.31
N GLY A 61 -14.27 4.89 -8.19
CA GLY A 61 -13.84 6.28 -8.37
C GLY A 61 -12.55 6.63 -7.64
N ASP A 62 -12.10 5.83 -6.66
CA ASP A 62 -10.80 6.05 -6.02
C ASP A 62 -9.64 5.96 -7.02
N GLU A 63 -9.78 5.15 -8.07
CA GLU A 63 -8.82 5.05 -9.17
C GLU A 63 -8.75 6.31 -10.04
N ALA A 64 -9.81 7.13 -10.01
CA ALA A 64 -9.92 8.39 -10.75
C ALA A 64 -9.74 9.62 -9.83
N GLY A 65 -9.51 9.43 -8.54
CA GLY A 65 -9.37 10.52 -7.57
C GLY A 65 -10.71 11.19 -7.20
N ASN A 66 -11.79 10.43 -7.19
CA ASN A 66 -13.13 10.89 -6.82
C ASN A 66 -13.13 11.60 -5.45
N SER A 67 -13.98 12.62 -5.30
CA SER A 67 -14.10 13.43 -4.09
C SER A 67 -15.55 13.75 -3.78
N GLN A 68 -15.89 13.72 -2.49
CA GLN A 68 -17.20 14.15 -1.97
C GLN A 68 -17.10 15.50 -1.24
N GLY A 69 -16.05 16.28 -1.52
CA GLY A 69 -15.88 17.62 -0.92
C GLY A 69 -15.68 17.63 0.59
N GLY A 70 -15.29 16.51 1.21
CA GLY A 70 -15.18 16.37 2.66
C GLY A 70 -16.47 15.87 3.34
N ASN A 71 -17.55 15.66 2.59
CA ASN A 71 -18.71 14.94 3.09
C ASN A 71 -18.35 13.46 3.26
N ASN A 72 -18.43 12.93 4.48
CA ASN A 72 -18.09 11.53 4.78
C ASN A 72 -19.33 10.63 4.90
N ASN A 73 -20.51 11.17 4.59
CA ASN A 73 -21.79 10.51 4.73
C ASN A 73 -22.76 11.03 3.65
N ALA A 74 -22.38 10.97 2.38
CA ALA A 74 -23.13 11.53 1.25
C ALA A 74 -24.39 10.72 0.88
N TYR A 75 -25.12 10.18 1.87
CA TYR A 75 -26.25 9.25 1.68
C TYR A 75 -27.48 9.91 1.04
N ALA A 76 -27.67 11.22 1.28
CA ALA A 76 -28.81 12.01 0.81
C ALA A 76 -28.45 12.91 -0.40
N GLN A 77 -27.27 12.73 -0.99
CA GLN A 77 -26.76 13.57 -2.06
C GLN A 77 -26.91 12.90 -3.43
N ASP A 78 -28.06 13.04 -4.06
CA ASP A 78 -28.23 12.68 -5.48
C ASP A 78 -27.87 13.88 -6.38
N ASN A 79 -26.59 14.22 -6.38
CA ASN A 79 -25.97 15.33 -7.11
C ASN A 79 -24.46 15.10 -7.27
N GLU A 80 -23.72 16.08 -7.76
CA GLU A 80 -22.28 16.00 -8.01
C GLU A 80 -21.44 15.61 -6.79
N THR A 81 -21.95 15.76 -5.55
CA THR A 81 -21.28 15.28 -4.33
C THR A 81 -21.37 13.76 -4.17
N GLY A 82 -22.50 13.16 -4.55
CA GLY A 82 -22.72 11.72 -4.42
C GLY A 82 -22.41 10.94 -5.70
N TRP A 83 -22.44 11.59 -6.86
CA TRP A 83 -22.06 10.97 -8.13
C TRP A 83 -20.56 10.70 -8.18
N THR A 84 -20.17 9.59 -8.82
CA THR A 84 -18.75 9.30 -9.06
C THR A 84 -18.22 10.19 -10.18
N ASP A 85 -17.22 11.03 -9.86
CA ASP A 85 -16.51 11.81 -10.85
C ASP A 85 -15.44 10.95 -11.57
N TRP A 86 -15.62 10.78 -12.87
CA TRP A 86 -14.73 10.03 -13.75
C TRP A 86 -13.80 10.92 -14.58
N SER A 87 -13.76 12.23 -14.31
CA SER A 87 -12.91 13.18 -15.05
C SER A 87 -11.42 12.85 -14.97
N GLY A 88 -10.96 12.21 -13.88
CA GLY A 88 -9.57 11.79 -13.68
C GLY A 88 -9.16 10.48 -14.36
N ARG A 89 -10.04 9.85 -15.13
CA ARG A 89 -9.73 8.60 -15.85
C ARG A 89 -8.62 8.79 -16.91
N GLY A 90 -7.92 7.69 -17.21
CA GLY A 90 -6.75 7.65 -18.07
C GLY A 90 -5.49 8.25 -17.45
N GLY A 91 -5.57 8.71 -16.20
CA GLY A 91 -4.46 9.33 -15.48
C GLY A 91 -3.46 8.35 -14.86
N GLU A 92 -2.44 8.92 -14.21
CA GLU A 92 -1.38 8.17 -13.51
C GLU A 92 -1.94 7.23 -12.43
N LEU A 93 -2.99 7.67 -11.71
CA LEU A 93 -3.56 6.89 -10.61
C LEU A 93 -4.27 5.62 -11.10
N GLU A 94 -5.09 5.71 -12.15
CA GLU A 94 -5.74 4.54 -12.77
C GLU A 94 -4.70 3.56 -13.30
N ALA A 95 -3.65 4.07 -13.98
CA ALA A 95 -2.54 3.25 -14.45
C ALA A 95 -1.78 2.56 -13.29
N PHE A 96 -1.61 3.26 -12.17
CA PHE A 96 -1.00 2.70 -10.96
C PHE A 96 -1.88 1.59 -10.36
N VAL A 97 -3.19 1.80 -10.19
CA VAL A 97 -4.14 0.78 -9.71
C VAL A 97 -4.16 -0.44 -10.63
N ALA A 98 -4.13 -0.24 -11.94
CA ALA A 98 -4.03 -1.32 -12.92
C ALA A 98 -2.74 -2.14 -12.74
N ARG A 99 -1.61 -1.46 -12.51
CA ARG A 99 -0.30 -2.10 -12.24
C ARG A 99 -0.31 -2.89 -10.93
N LEU A 100 -0.88 -2.34 -9.85
CA LEU A 100 -1.07 -3.05 -8.57
C LEU A 100 -1.91 -4.31 -8.76
N SER A 101 -3.04 -4.20 -9.47
CA SER A 101 -3.94 -5.31 -9.79
C SER A 101 -3.24 -6.41 -10.59
N ALA A 102 -2.44 -6.02 -11.60
CA ALA A 102 -1.68 -6.95 -12.43
C ALA A 102 -0.63 -7.72 -11.61
N LEU A 103 0.10 -7.03 -10.72
CA LEU A 103 1.10 -7.64 -9.86
C LEU A 103 0.46 -8.59 -8.83
N ARG A 104 -0.64 -8.20 -8.19
CA ARG A 104 -1.41 -9.08 -7.29
C ARG A 104 -1.89 -10.34 -8.00
N ARG A 105 -2.34 -10.21 -9.26
CA ARG A 105 -2.75 -11.38 -10.06
C ARG A 105 -1.57 -12.29 -10.38
N ARG A 106 -0.43 -11.70 -10.74
CA ARG A 106 0.82 -12.39 -11.11
C ARG A 106 1.41 -13.17 -9.94
N PHE A 107 1.52 -12.56 -8.76
CA PHE A 107 2.10 -13.19 -7.57
C PHE A 107 1.01 -13.79 -6.70
N SER A 108 0.75 -15.10 -6.83
CA SER A 108 -0.21 -15.80 -5.99
C SER A 108 0.16 -15.76 -4.51
N VAL A 109 1.44 -15.55 -4.17
CA VAL A 109 1.88 -15.31 -2.77
C VAL A 109 1.21 -14.10 -2.10
N LEU A 110 0.59 -13.18 -2.86
CA LEU A 110 -0.18 -12.05 -2.34
C LEU A 110 -1.68 -12.34 -2.14
N ARG A 111 -2.17 -13.49 -2.60
CA ARG A 111 -3.60 -13.87 -2.63
C ARG A 111 -3.82 -15.32 -2.17
N GLN A 112 -3.08 -15.72 -1.15
CA GLN A 112 -3.06 -17.10 -0.67
C GLN A 112 -4.35 -17.43 0.10
N LYS A 113 -4.74 -18.71 0.07
CA LYS A 113 -5.93 -19.22 0.79
C LYS A 113 -5.62 -19.74 2.20
N ARG A 114 -4.34 -19.75 2.57
CA ARG A 114 -3.84 -20.24 3.85
C ARG A 114 -3.15 -19.10 4.57
N PHE A 115 -3.25 -19.12 5.90
CA PHE A 115 -2.53 -18.18 6.73
C PHE A 115 -1.04 -18.49 6.70
N LEU A 116 -0.25 -17.45 6.90
CA LEU A 116 1.19 -17.54 7.04
C LEU A 116 1.52 -17.47 8.53
N HIS A 117 2.39 -18.36 8.98
CA HIS A 117 2.67 -18.54 10.40
C HIS A 117 4.14 -18.32 10.77
N GLY A 118 5.00 -17.96 9.80
CA GLY A 118 6.45 -18.01 9.96
C GLY A 118 6.96 -19.46 10.06
N SER A 119 6.15 -20.42 9.59
CA SER A 119 6.45 -21.84 9.66
C SER A 119 7.47 -22.21 8.59
N ARG A 120 8.38 -23.13 8.92
CA ARG A 120 9.37 -23.64 7.95
C ARG A 120 8.68 -24.45 6.87
N ARG A 121 8.91 -24.04 5.63
CA ARG A 121 8.43 -24.73 4.43
C ARG A 121 9.22 -26.02 4.24
N LYS A 122 8.54 -27.06 3.73
CA LYS A 122 9.18 -28.35 3.44
C LYS A 122 10.06 -28.31 2.18
N THR A 123 9.83 -27.35 1.28
CA THR A 123 10.50 -27.25 -0.02
C THR A 123 11.94 -26.74 0.10
N ASP A 124 12.18 -25.72 0.91
CA ASP A 124 13.46 -25.02 1.03
C ASP A 124 13.93 -24.83 2.49
N GLY A 125 13.10 -25.19 3.48
CA GLY A 125 13.40 -25.01 4.91
C GLY A 125 13.29 -23.56 5.40
N LEU A 126 12.90 -22.61 4.54
CA LEU A 126 12.75 -21.19 4.88
C LEU A 126 11.35 -20.93 5.48
N PRO A 127 11.18 -19.88 6.31
CA PRO A 127 9.87 -19.50 6.81
C PRO A 127 8.96 -19.00 5.68
N ASP A 128 7.66 -19.33 5.76
CA ASP A 128 6.65 -18.83 4.81
C ASP A 128 6.38 -17.32 4.92
N LEU A 129 6.72 -16.72 6.07
CA LEU A 129 6.71 -15.29 6.32
C LEU A 129 7.89 -14.91 7.22
N GLU A 130 8.62 -13.88 6.83
CA GLU A 130 9.65 -13.26 7.68
C GLU A 130 9.40 -11.76 7.79
N TRP A 131 9.34 -11.26 9.02
CA TRP A 131 9.38 -9.83 9.30
C TRP A 131 10.82 -9.31 9.21
N TRP A 132 10.99 -8.13 8.62
CA TRP A 132 12.29 -7.58 8.30
C TRP A 132 12.41 -6.15 8.82
N HIS A 133 13.34 -5.93 9.74
CA HIS A 133 13.66 -4.60 10.23
C HIS A 133 14.44 -3.83 9.15
N PRO A 134 14.22 -2.52 8.97
CA PRO A 134 14.97 -1.68 8.03
C PRO A 134 16.50 -1.78 8.14
N ASP A 135 17.01 -2.13 9.31
CA ASP A 135 18.46 -2.25 9.56
C ASP A 135 19.03 -3.63 9.18
N GLY A 136 18.22 -4.50 8.56
CA GLY A 136 18.70 -5.78 8.01
C GLY A 136 18.71 -6.95 8.99
N ARG A 137 17.85 -6.88 10.02
CA ARG A 137 17.70 -7.90 11.07
C ARG A 137 16.24 -8.29 11.23
N THR A 138 15.97 -9.40 11.91
CA THR A 138 14.61 -9.72 12.37
C THR A 138 14.19 -8.71 13.46
N PRO A 139 12.96 -8.17 13.42
CA PRO A 139 12.45 -7.34 14.51
C PRO A 139 12.42 -8.09 15.84
N GLU A 140 12.84 -7.42 16.90
CA GLU A 140 12.82 -7.90 18.28
C GLU A 140 11.54 -7.41 18.98
N ALA A 141 11.24 -7.96 20.16
CA ALA A 141 10.03 -7.59 20.93
C ALA A 141 9.90 -6.07 21.14
N ALA A 142 10.99 -5.39 21.46
CA ALA A 142 11.01 -3.95 21.69
C ALA A 142 10.69 -3.12 20.43
N ASP A 143 10.96 -3.63 19.23
CA ASP A 143 10.63 -2.91 18.00
C ASP A 143 9.11 -2.87 17.77
N TRP A 144 8.37 -3.89 18.23
CA TRP A 144 6.92 -3.97 18.11
C TRP A 144 6.17 -3.07 19.09
N GLU A 145 6.77 -2.83 20.24
CA GLU A 145 6.24 -1.93 21.27
C GLU A 145 6.70 -0.48 21.05
N GLY A 146 7.75 -0.30 20.25
CA GLY A 146 8.37 0.99 19.95
C GLY A 146 7.73 1.74 18.79
N ASP A 147 8.37 2.85 18.42
CA ASP A 147 7.93 3.76 17.37
C ASP A 147 8.45 3.34 15.98
N LEU A 148 8.10 2.12 15.55
CA LEU A 148 8.57 1.57 14.28
C LEU A 148 7.72 2.08 13.10
N HIS A 149 8.25 3.06 12.37
CA HIS A 149 7.59 3.64 11.19
C HIS A 149 7.91 2.95 9.86
N ALA A 150 8.77 1.94 9.86
CA ALA A 150 9.09 1.19 8.65
C ALA A 150 9.32 -0.29 8.94
N ILE A 151 8.71 -1.16 8.15
CA ILE A 151 8.77 -2.61 8.31
C ILE A 151 8.75 -3.31 6.95
N GLY A 152 9.59 -4.32 6.80
CA GLY A 152 9.63 -5.20 5.66
C GLY A 152 9.01 -6.56 5.94
N LEU A 153 8.54 -7.22 4.89
CA LEU A 153 7.94 -8.55 4.93
C LEU A 153 8.42 -9.36 3.74
N ILE A 154 9.09 -10.49 3.99
CA ILE A 154 9.40 -11.48 2.96
C ILE A 154 8.28 -12.51 2.97
N VAL A 155 7.57 -12.65 1.86
CA VAL A 155 6.40 -13.51 1.73
C VAL A 155 6.71 -14.63 0.74
N ARG A 156 6.51 -15.87 1.19
CA ARG A 156 6.60 -17.10 0.38
C ARG A 156 5.25 -17.81 0.36
N THR A 157 5.15 -18.87 -0.44
CA THR A 157 3.99 -19.76 -0.38
C THR A 157 3.88 -20.40 1.00
N ALA A 158 2.66 -20.39 1.56
CA ALA A 158 2.34 -20.93 2.88
C ALA A 158 2.89 -22.34 3.07
N ALA A 159 3.50 -22.59 4.23
CA ALA A 159 4.21 -23.84 4.51
C ALA A 159 3.29 -25.08 4.50
N GLU A 160 1.99 -24.88 4.72
CA GLU A 160 0.95 -25.91 4.69
C GLU A 160 0.53 -26.32 3.27
N THR A 161 0.97 -25.61 2.24
CA THR A 161 0.61 -25.91 0.85
C THR A 161 1.43 -27.11 0.34
N CYS A 162 0.75 -28.14 -0.17
CA CYS A 162 1.40 -29.29 -0.79
C CYS A 162 1.85 -28.96 -2.22
N ALA A 163 3.17 -28.88 -2.44
CA ALA A 163 3.96 -29.14 -3.65
C ALA A 163 3.63 -28.46 -5.00
N ASP A 164 2.45 -27.88 -5.24
CA ASP A 164 2.09 -27.36 -6.57
C ASP A 164 2.37 -25.85 -6.69
N GLY A 165 3.65 -25.52 -6.87
CA GLY A 165 4.10 -24.18 -7.28
C GLY A 165 4.79 -23.38 -6.17
N ASP A 166 6.11 -23.53 -6.10
CA ASP A 166 6.95 -22.59 -5.36
C ASP A 166 7.09 -21.32 -6.21
N GLU A 167 6.23 -20.34 -5.95
CA GLU A 167 6.41 -19.02 -6.54
C GLU A 167 7.62 -18.33 -5.90
N PRO A 168 8.40 -17.55 -6.68
CA PRO A 168 9.45 -16.74 -6.12
C PRO A 168 8.92 -15.83 -4.99
N PRO A 169 9.69 -15.66 -3.90
CA PRO A 169 9.26 -14.79 -2.82
C PRO A 169 9.13 -13.35 -3.33
N VAL A 170 8.25 -12.63 -2.65
CA VAL A 170 8.20 -11.17 -2.74
C VAL A 170 8.71 -10.56 -1.45
N PHE A 171 9.32 -9.39 -1.55
CA PHE A 171 9.67 -8.57 -0.41
C PHE A 171 8.85 -7.27 -0.49
N LEU A 172 8.01 -7.06 0.52
CA LEU A 172 7.23 -5.85 0.70
C LEU A 172 7.92 -4.96 1.72
N LEU A 173 7.95 -3.67 1.47
CA LEU A 173 8.48 -2.68 2.41
C LEU A 173 7.45 -1.57 2.59
N PHE A 174 7.04 -1.37 3.83
CA PHE A 174 6.13 -0.30 4.24
C PHE A 174 6.94 0.74 5.00
N ASN A 175 6.94 1.99 4.54
CA ASN A 175 7.53 3.12 5.25
C ASN A 175 6.47 4.20 5.48
N ALA A 176 5.89 4.27 6.67
CA ALA A 176 4.97 5.32 7.08
C ALA A 176 5.68 6.61 7.53
N GLY A 177 7.00 6.53 7.76
CA GLY A 177 7.82 7.61 8.28
C GLY A 177 8.52 8.44 7.19
N LYS A 178 9.67 9.02 7.58
CA LYS A 178 10.56 9.79 6.71
C LYS A 178 11.36 8.89 5.77
N ALA A 179 11.92 9.48 4.73
CA ALA A 179 12.82 8.77 3.83
C ALA A 179 13.99 8.20 4.63
N ARG A 180 14.33 6.94 4.37
CA ARG A 180 15.40 6.26 5.10
C ARG A 180 16.08 5.18 4.26
N PRO A 181 17.35 4.88 4.54
CA PRO A 181 17.99 3.69 4.02
C PRO A 181 17.39 2.43 4.64
N VAL A 182 17.32 1.37 3.84
CA VAL A 182 16.91 0.02 4.23
C VAL A 182 17.94 -0.99 3.73
N VAL A 183 18.45 -1.81 4.64
CA VAL A 183 19.31 -2.94 4.31
C VAL A 183 18.42 -4.04 3.73
N MET A 184 18.66 -4.41 2.47
CA MET A 184 17.86 -5.40 1.76
C MET A 184 18.14 -6.82 2.26
N PRO A 185 17.13 -7.72 2.23
CA PRO A 185 17.39 -9.14 2.41
C PRO A 185 18.42 -9.67 1.40
N PRO A 186 19.22 -10.69 1.75
CA PRO A 186 20.15 -11.29 0.82
C PRO A 186 19.46 -11.80 -0.46
N GLY A 187 20.12 -11.65 -1.60
CA GLY A 187 19.65 -12.14 -2.89
C GLY A 187 19.37 -11.04 -3.92
N PRO A 188 19.14 -11.41 -5.19
CA PRO A 188 18.81 -10.45 -6.23
C PRO A 188 17.36 -10.01 -6.08
N TRP A 189 17.14 -8.73 -5.82
CA TRP A 189 15.81 -8.11 -5.74
C TRP A 189 15.65 -7.07 -6.83
N THR A 190 14.51 -7.09 -7.52
CA THR A 190 14.09 -6.06 -8.46
C THR A 190 12.90 -5.32 -7.88
N CYS A 191 13.01 -4.01 -7.70
CA CYS A 191 11.91 -3.14 -7.30
C CYS A 191 10.90 -3.05 -8.44
N LEU A 192 9.72 -3.64 -8.25
CA LEU A 192 8.62 -3.66 -9.22
C LEU A 192 7.60 -2.56 -8.96
N ILE A 193 7.47 -2.07 -7.73
CA ILE A 193 6.64 -0.92 -7.37
C ILE A 193 7.40 -0.03 -6.40
N ASP A 194 7.24 1.27 -6.61
CA ASP A 194 7.59 2.33 -5.68
C ASP A 194 6.41 3.30 -5.66
N SER A 195 5.62 3.33 -4.57
CA SER A 195 4.43 4.17 -4.51
C SER A 195 4.74 5.67 -4.49
N ALA A 196 5.98 6.08 -4.19
CA ALA A 196 6.42 7.47 -4.30
C ALA A 196 6.80 7.85 -5.74
N ASN A 197 7.12 6.88 -6.59
CA ASN A 197 7.41 7.08 -8.01
C ASN A 197 6.65 6.05 -8.88
N PRO A 198 5.33 6.25 -9.10
CA PRO A 198 4.45 5.25 -9.71
C PRO A 198 4.80 4.93 -11.18
N GLY A 199 5.44 5.85 -11.89
CA GLY A 199 5.90 5.67 -13.26
C GLY A 199 7.27 4.99 -13.40
N ALA A 200 7.97 4.72 -12.29
CA ALA A 200 9.31 4.14 -12.35
C ALA A 200 9.29 2.73 -12.99
N PRO A 201 10.20 2.45 -13.94
CA PRO A 201 10.38 1.11 -14.46
C PRO A 201 10.96 0.18 -13.39
N PRO A 202 10.86 -1.15 -13.58
CA PRO A 202 11.56 -2.11 -12.74
C PRO A 202 13.06 -1.81 -12.66
N ARG A 203 13.62 -1.86 -11.46
CA ARG A 203 15.04 -1.55 -11.23
C ARG A 203 15.66 -2.48 -10.20
N GLN A 204 16.94 -2.83 -10.38
CA GLN A 204 17.66 -3.64 -9.41
C GLN A 204 17.77 -2.91 -8.08
N ALA A 205 17.49 -3.61 -6.98
CA ALA A 205 17.70 -3.09 -5.64
C ALA A 205 19.20 -3.04 -5.31
N ARG A 206 19.60 -1.98 -4.61
CA ARG A 206 20.92 -1.87 -4.00
C ARG A 206 20.93 -2.63 -2.67
N PRO A 207 22.09 -3.13 -2.18
CA PRO A 207 22.18 -3.76 -0.86
C PRO A 207 21.64 -2.88 0.27
N VAL A 208 21.84 -1.57 0.15
CA VAL A 208 21.13 -0.54 0.93
C VAL A 208 20.26 0.25 -0.04
N HIS A 209 18.94 0.08 0.05
CA HIS A 209 17.95 0.73 -0.80
C HIS A 209 17.35 1.94 -0.08
N GLU A 210 17.16 3.04 -0.80
CA GLU A 210 16.49 4.21 -0.23
C GLU A 210 14.97 3.99 -0.28
N ALA A 211 14.32 3.97 0.88
CA ALA A 211 12.87 3.93 0.98
C ALA A 211 12.34 5.37 1.09
N PRO A 212 11.58 5.88 0.11
CA PRO A 212 11.01 7.22 0.19
C PRO A 212 10.08 7.38 1.39
N GLU A 213 9.87 8.61 1.87
CA GLU A 213 8.91 8.85 2.94
C GLU A 213 7.50 8.40 2.52
N GLN A 214 6.72 7.85 3.45
CA GLN A 214 5.30 7.52 3.24
C GLN A 214 5.06 6.66 1.98
N SER A 215 5.85 5.61 1.82
CA SER A 215 5.87 4.78 0.63
C SER A 215 5.68 3.29 0.93
N VAL A 216 5.22 2.58 -0.10
CA VAL A 216 5.18 1.12 -0.14
C VAL A 216 5.94 0.67 -1.37
N LEU A 217 6.85 -0.29 -1.19
CA LEU A 217 7.65 -0.87 -2.25
C LEU A 217 7.38 -2.37 -2.34
N LEU A 218 7.33 -2.89 -3.56
CA LEU A 218 7.27 -4.33 -3.85
C LEU A 218 8.53 -4.71 -4.60
N PHE A 219 9.23 -5.72 -4.10
CA PHE A 219 10.37 -6.34 -4.74
C PHE A 219 10.06 -7.81 -5.03
N ALA A 220 10.62 -8.31 -6.12
CA ALA A 220 10.61 -9.74 -6.43
C ALA A 220 11.97 -10.14 -7.00
N HIS A 221 12.25 -11.44 -7.01
CA HIS A 221 13.40 -11.95 -7.77
C HIS A 221 13.25 -11.64 -9.27
N PRO A 222 14.36 -11.45 -10.00
CA PRO A 222 14.34 -11.32 -11.45
C PRO A 222 13.60 -12.51 -12.08
N GLU A 223 12.80 -12.25 -13.11
CA GLU A 223 12.33 -13.32 -13.98
C GLU A 223 13.56 -13.97 -14.62
N THR A 224 13.67 -15.29 -14.52
CA THR A 224 14.63 -16.09 -15.29
C THR A 224 14.19 -16.21 -16.74
#